data_AF-A0A2E8GC80-F1
#
_entry.id   AF-A0A2E8GC80-F1
#
_cell.length_a   1.000
_cell.length_b   1.000
_cell.length_c   1.000
_cell.angle_alpha   90.00
_cell.angle_beta   90.00
_cell.angle_gamma   90.00
#
_symmetry.space_group_name_H-M   'P 1'
#
loop_
_entity.id
_entity.type
_entity.pdbx_description
1 polymer ?
#
loop_
_entity_poly.entity_id
_entity_poly.type
_entity_poly.pdbx_seq_one_letter_code
_entity_poly.pdbx_strand_id
1 'polypeptide(L)'
;MMSTSIPNDHPLRHLFRSLVERSFLHYLRWDDLHVTSYISELLLKFIDIDRLYTIRNRNGDQVGTVIEMLYESDVLLEASSFEREQEVHQHIGDFTLFMGGIFPQHLRRIKSSGMIHHGDFLIDYIRTGKRSYSIAAEYKDHPPKANTSAWQKLSDNFELCVVGLDHVRSTLDHMQESRYLQVRQHLMH
;
A
#
# COMPACT_ATOMS: atom_id res chain seq x y z
N MET A 1 12.39 12.69 12.48
CA MET A 1 13.57 11.84 12.20
C MET A 1 13.83 11.90 10.70
N MET A 2 15.10 11.96 10.29
CA MET A 2 15.49 12.07 8.89
C MET A 2 15.00 10.84 8.11
N SER A 3 14.07 11.03 7.17
CA SER A 3 13.71 9.98 6.23
C SER A 3 14.88 9.75 5.29
N THR A 4 15.73 8.79 5.60
CA THR A 4 16.79 8.34 4.69
C THR A 4 16.10 7.78 3.45
N SER A 5 16.07 8.55 2.35
CA SER A 5 15.52 8.02 1.11
C SER A 5 16.41 6.86 0.67
N ILE A 6 15.80 5.72 0.41
CA ILE A 6 16.52 4.52 -0.04
C ILE A 6 17.13 4.85 -1.41
N PRO A 7 18.46 4.76 -1.60
CA PRO A 7 19.11 5.04 -2.88
C PRO A 7 18.57 4.22 -4.06
N ASN A 8 18.79 4.70 -5.28
CA ASN A 8 18.29 4.04 -6.49
C ASN A 8 18.98 2.69 -6.79
N ASP A 9 20.20 2.50 -6.31
CA ASP A 9 21.00 1.28 -6.42
C ASP A 9 20.82 0.35 -5.21
N HIS A 10 19.92 0.69 -4.29
CA HIS A 10 19.74 -0.08 -3.07
C HIS A 10 19.17 -1.49 -3.37
N PRO A 11 19.75 -2.57 -2.81
CA PRO A 11 19.31 -3.94 -3.09
C PRO A 11 17.83 -4.21 -2.85
N LEU A 12 17.22 -3.58 -1.83
CA LEU A 12 15.77 -3.71 -1.57
C LEU A 12 14.90 -3.12 -2.69
N ARG A 13 15.33 -2.03 -3.33
CA ARG A 13 14.61 -1.43 -4.45
C ARG A 13 14.64 -2.37 -5.66
N HIS A 14 15.80 -2.93 -5.96
CA HIS A 14 15.94 -3.95 -6.98
C HIS A 14 15.08 -5.19 -6.68
N LEU A 15 15.10 -5.67 -5.44
CA LEU A 15 14.28 -6.80 -5.02
C LEU A 15 12.79 -6.57 -5.27
N PHE A 16 12.24 -5.47 -4.76
CA PHE A 16 10.80 -5.20 -4.92
C PHE A 16 10.42 -4.97 -6.37
N ARG A 17 11.25 -4.25 -7.14
CA ARG A 17 11.02 -4.11 -8.58
C ARG A 17 10.94 -5.48 -9.27
N SER A 18 11.90 -6.36 -9.03
CA SER A 18 11.90 -7.71 -9.62
C SER A 18 10.72 -8.57 -9.18
N LEU A 19 10.29 -8.46 -7.92
CA LEU A 19 9.12 -9.20 -7.41
C LEU A 19 7.82 -8.69 -8.04
N VAL A 20 7.66 -7.37 -8.13
CA VAL A 20 6.48 -6.74 -8.74
C VAL A 20 6.46 -7.03 -10.23
N GLU A 21 7.56 -6.86 -10.95
CA GLU A 21 7.66 -7.24 -12.37
C GLU A 21 7.28 -8.71 -12.57
N ARG A 22 7.85 -9.64 -11.78
CA ARG A 22 7.49 -11.06 -11.87
C ARG A 22 5.99 -11.31 -11.62
N SER A 23 5.42 -10.63 -10.63
CA SER A 23 4.01 -10.80 -10.29
C SER A 23 3.07 -10.25 -11.36
N PHE A 24 3.29 -9.02 -11.80
CA PHE A 24 2.37 -8.35 -12.73
C PHE A 24 2.59 -8.82 -14.18
N LEU A 25 3.83 -8.91 -14.63
CA LEU A 25 4.14 -9.28 -16.02
C LEU A 25 3.96 -10.78 -16.28
N HIS A 26 4.46 -11.64 -15.39
CA HIS A 26 4.49 -13.09 -15.66
C HIS A 26 3.29 -13.84 -15.07
N TYR A 27 2.86 -13.50 -13.86
CA TYR A 27 1.74 -14.17 -13.20
C TYR A 27 0.39 -13.58 -13.63
N LEU A 28 0.21 -12.26 -13.54
CA LEU A 28 -1.05 -11.60 -13.93
C LEU A 28 -1.17 -11.30 -15.42
N ARG A 29 -0.06 -11.37 -16.18
CA ARG A 29 0.00 -10.98 -17.61
C ARG A 29 -0.51 -9.56 -17.86
N TRP A 30 -0.24 -8.66 -16.92
CA TRP A 30 -0.59 -7.25 -16.99
C TRP A 30 0.66 -6.39 -17.01
N ASP A 31 0.99 -5.87 -18.20
CA ASP A 31 2.20 -5.09 -18.46
C ASP A 31 1.91 -3.58 -18.44
N ASP A 32 1.68 -3.05 -17.23
CA ASP A 32 1.56 -1.60 -17.03
C ASP A 32 2.76 -1.07 -16.22
N LEU A 33 3.67 -0.42 -16.92
CA LEU A 33 4.90 0.13 -16.34
C LEU A 33 4.63 1.21 -15.28
N HIS A 34 3.55 1.98 -15.41
CA HIS A 34 3.22 3.01 -14.42
C HIS A 34 2.75 2.38 -13.12
N VAL A 35 1.88 1.37 -13.20
CA VAL A 35 1.38 0.66 -12.03
C VAL A 35 2.49 -0.15 -11.35
N THR A 36 3.28 -0.90 -12.11
CA THR A 36 4.37 -1.72 -11.54
C THR A 36 5.46 -0.86 -10.89
N SER A 37 5.83 0.26 -11.50
CA SER A 37 6.75 1.22 -10.90
C SER A 37 6.16 1.80 -9.61
N TYR A 38 4.90 2.24 -9.64
CA TYR A 38 4.23 2.80 -8.47
C TYR A 38 4.17 1.80 -7.30
N ILE A 39 3.77 0.55 -7.57
CA ILE A 39 3.66 -0.49 -6.54
C ILE A 39 5.04 -0.84 -5.97
N SER A 40 6.09 -0.82 -6.79
CA SER A 40 7.47 -1.03 -6.31
C SER A 40 7.89 0.06 -5.32
N GLU A 41 7.59 1.33 -5.63
CA GLU A 41 7.82 2.45 -4.72
C GLU A 41 6.94 2.41 -3.47
N LEU A 42 5.70 1.96 -3.61
CA LEU A 42 4.76 1.76 -2.49
C LEU A 42 5.31 0.75 -1.47
N LEU A 43 5.83 -0.38 -1.94
CA LEU A 43 6.44 -1.39 -1.07
C LEU A 43 7.66 -0.84 -0.33
N LEU A 44 8.49 -0.04 -1.00
CA LEU A 44 9.62 0.64 -0.34
C LEU A 44 9.15 1.67 0.69
N LYS A 45 8.13 2.45 0.35
CA LYS A 45 7.55 3.47 1.25
C LYS A 45 7.11 2.84 2.56
N PHE A 46 6.55 1.64 2.56
CA PHE A 46 6.01 0.99 3.75
C PHE A 46 6.92 -0.02 4.44
N ILE A 47 8.20 -0.10 4.04
CA ILE A 47 9.22 -0.70 4.93
C ILE A 47 9.35 0.11 6.22
N ASP A 48 9.23 1.44 6.10
CA ASP A 48 9.30 2.35 7.23
C ASP A 48 7.93 2.43 7.93
N ILE A 49 7.84 1.89 9.14
CA ILE A 49 6.60 1.85 9.93
C ILE A 49 6.08 3.26 10.20
N ASP A 50 6.96 4.25 10.35
CA ASP A 50 6.54 5.63 10.55
C ASP A 50 5.76 6.18 9.34
N ARG A 51 6.07 5.66 8.14
CA ARG A 51 5.35 6.04 6.91
C ARG A 51 3.98 5.40 6.82
N LEU A 52 3.72 4.26 7.48
CA LEU A 52 2.37 3.71 7.57
C LEU A 52 1.44 4.66 8.35
N TYR A 53 1.95 5.25 9.41
CA TYR A 53 1.22 6.14 10.34
C TYR A 53 1.52 7.62 10.10
N THR A 54 1.58 8.03 8.82
CA THR A 54 1.94 9.40 8.43
C THR A 54 0.82 10.41 8.72
N ILE A 55 -0.46 10.00 8.65
CA ILE A 55 -1.59 10.89 8.92
C ILE A 55 -1.65 11.17 10.42
N ARG A 56 -1.76 12.44 10.77
CA ARG A 56 -1.94 12.89 12.15
C ARG A 56 -3.30 13.54 12.31
N ASN A 57 -3.95 13.28 13.44
CA ASN A 57 -5.21 13.93 13.78
C ASN A 57 -4.99 15.40 14.16
N ARG A 58 -6.09 16.13 14.40
CA ARG A 58 -6.06 17.54 14.87
C ARG A 58 -5.28 17.75 16.19
N ASN A 59 -5.11 16.72 17.00
CA ASN A 59 -4.35 16.77 18.26
C ASN A 59 -2.84 16.45 18.07
N GLY A 60 -2.43 16.05 16.86
CA GLY A 60 -1.06 15.68 16.52
C GLY A 60 -0.73 14.19 16.70
N ASP A 61 -1.69 13.37 17.12
CA ASP A 61 -1.50 11.92 17.30
C ASP A 61 -1.51 11.20 15.95
N GLN A 62 -0.74 10.11 15.86
CA GLN A 62 -0.74 9.25 14.69
C GLN A 62 -2.07 8.53 14.54
N VAL A 63 -2.59 8.53 13.31
CA VAL A 63 -3.80 7.83 12.94
C VAL A 63 -3.48 6.38 12.57
N GLY A 64 -4.11 5.43 13.25
CA GLY A 64 -3.81 4.00 13.14
C GLY A 64 -4.78 3.22 12.26
N THR A 65 -5.98 3.73 12.04
CA THR A 65 -7.07 3.03 11.36
C THR A 65 -7.57 3.77 10.12
N VAL A 66 -8.08 3.03 9.14
CA VAL A 66 -8.66 3.61 7.91
C VAL A 66 -9.86 4.50 8.23
N ILE A 67 -10.68 4.14 9.21
CA ILE A 67 -11.81 4.98 9.63
C ILE A 67 -11.36 6.37 10.14
N GLU A 68 -10.29 6.41 10.93
CA GLU A 68 -9.72 7.68 11.40
C GLU A 68 -9.09 8.45 10.23
N MET A 69 -8.43 7.80 9.28
CA MET A 69 -7.87 8.48 8.11
C MET A 69 -8.98 9.11 7.25
N LEU A 70 -10.10 8.40 7.07
CA LEU A 70 -11.29 8.92 6.38
C LEU A 70 -11.91 10.09 7.15
N TYR A 71 -12.01 9.99 8.48
CA TYR A 71 -12.52 11.07 9.30
C TYR A 71 -11.67 12.34 9.16
N GLU A 72 -10.34 12.20 9.23
CA GLU A 72 -9.42 13.32 9.02
C GLU A 72 -9.51 13.86 7.59
N SER A 73 -9.75 13.00 6.58
CA SER A 73 -9.99 13.44 5.20
C SER A 73 -11.22 14.35 5.12
N ASP A 74 -12.37 13.93 5.63
CA ASP A 74 -13.61 14.72 5.61
C ASP A 74 -13.48 16.04 6.39
N VAL A 75 -12.84 15.98 7.56
CA VAL A 75 -12.48 17.14 8.38
C VAL A 75 -11.58 18.13 7.64
N LEU A 76 -10.67 17.63 6.80
CA LEU A 76 -9.81 18.44 5.96
C LEU A 76 -10.59 19.02 4.77
N LEU A 77 -11.58 18.33 4.21
CA LEU A 77 -12.44 18.87 3.12
C LEU A 77 -13.08 20.21 3.52
N GLU A 78 -13.41 20.39 4.80
CA GLU A 78 -14.05 21.61 5.28
C GLU A 78 -13.07 22.78 5.50
N ALA A 79 -11.74 22.56 5.50
CA ALA A 79 -10.76 23.56 5.91
C ALA A 79 -9.41 23.60 5.16
N SER A 80 -9.17 22.77 4.12
CA SER A 80 -7.81 22.53 3.58
C SER A 80 -7.60 22.89 2.10
N SER A 81 -6.31 22.93 1.69
CA SER A 81 -5.89 23.09 0.30
C SER A 81 -6.03 21.78 -0.47
N PHE A 82 -6.39 21.89 -1.74
CA PHE A 82 -6.55 20.79 -2.69
C PHE A 82 -5.39 19.78 -2.72
N GLU A 83 -4.13 20.25 -2.68
CA GLU A 83 -2.95 19.38 -2.67
C GLU A 83 -2.94 18.46 -1.45
N ARG A 84 -3.42 18.96 -0.31
CA ARG A 84 -3.47 18.20 0.94
C ARG A 84 -4.51 17.09 0.89
N GLU A 85 -5.68 17.37 0.32
CA GLU A 85 -6.75 16.40 0.11
C GLU A 85 -6.26 15.23 -0.78
N GLN A 86 -5.60 15.56 -1.89
CA GLN A 86 -5.04 14.59 -2.81
C GLN A 86 -3.99 13.69 -2.12
N GLU A 87 -3.10 14.26 -1.28
CA GLU A 87 -2.12 13.49 -0.51
C GLU A 87 -2.76 12.52 0.48
N VAL A 88 -3.83 12.95 1.17
CA VAL A 88 -4.56 12.11 2.12
C VAL A 88 -5.23 10.94 1.41
N HIS A 89 -5.97 11.21 0.34
CA HIS A 89 -6.62 10.16 -0.44
C HIS A 89 -5.63 9.24 -1.14
N GLN A 90 -4.49 9.75 -1.62
CA GLN A 90 -3.38 8.90 -2.08
C GLN A 90 -2.93 7.96 -0.96
N HIS A 91 -2.72 8.48 0.26
CA HIS A 91 -2.23 7.66 1.38
C HIS A 91 -3.25 6.61 1.82
N ILE A 92 -4.55 6.94 1.84
CA ILE A 92 -5.61 5.96 2.14
C ILE A 92 -5.62 4.85 1.07
N GLY A 93 -5.51 5.21 -0.22
CA GLY A 93 -5.38 4.26 -1.32
C GLY A 93 -4.15 3.35 -1.16
N ASP A 94 -2.99 3.95 -0.90
CA ASP A 94 -1.72 3.26 -0.67
C ASP A 94 -1.83 2.27 0.48
N PHE A 95 -2.31 2.73 1.64
CA PHE A 95 -2.42 1.94 2.86
C PHE A 95 -3.38 0.76 2.67
N THR A 96 -4.56 1.02 2.10
CA THR A 96 -5.55 -0.03 1.86
C THR A 96 -5.06 -1.07 0.85
N LEU A 97 -4.37 -0.65 -0.22
CA LEU A 97 -3.78 -1.55 -1.21
C LEU A 97 -2.69 -2.43 -0.59
N PHE A 98 -1.80 -1.83 0.18
CA PHE A 98 -0.73 -2.53 0.88
C PHE A 98 -1.28 -3.54 1.90
N MET A 99 -2.21 -3.12 2.75
CA MET A 99 -2.82 -4.01 3.76
C MET A 99 -3.64 -5.12 3.10
N GLY A 100 -4.37 -4.81 2.02
CA GLY A 100 -5.15 -5.78 1.27
C GLY A 100 -4.30 -6.84 0.58
N GLY A 101 -3.17 -6.43 -0.02
CA GLY A 101 -2.27 -7.32 -0.75
C GLY A 101 -1.25 -8.06 0.11
N ILE A 102 -0.58 -7.37 1.03
CA ILE A 102 0.51 -7.93 1.84
C ILE A 102 0.03 -8.52 3.16
N PHE A 103 -1.08 -8.03 3.73
CA PHE A 103 -1.57 -8.49 5.03
C PHE A 103 -3.05 -8.97 5.02
N PRO A 104 -3.49 -9.78 4.04
CA PRO A 104 -4.89 -10.20 3.95
C PRO A 104 -5.34 -11.05 5.16
N GLN A 105 -4.42 -11.77 5.80
CA GLN A 105 -4.70 -12.54 7.02
C GLN A 105 -5.03 -11.65 8.22
N HIS A 106 -4.37 -10.49 8.33
CA HIS A 106 -4.66 -9.52 9.37
C HIS A 106 -6.05 -8.91 9.19
N LEU A 107 -6.42 -8.56 7.95
CA LEU A 107 -7.75 -8.04 7.65
C LEU A 107 -8.86 -9.06 7.98
N ARG A 108 -8.66 -10.35 7.64
CA ARG A 108 -9.60 -11.42 8.03
C ARG A 108 -9.76 -11.54 9.55
N ARG A 109 -8.68 -11.34 10.30
CA ARG A 109 -8.71 -11.37 11.77
C ARG A 109 -9.48 -10.19 12.34
N ILE A 110 -9.29 -8.99 11.79
CA ILE A 110 -10.09 -7.81 12.16
C ILE A 110 -11.58 -8.12 11.97
N LYS A 111 -11.98 -8.74 10.85
CA LYS A 111 -13.39 -9.10 10.58
C LYS A 111 -13.94 -10.27 11.43
N SER A 112 -13.09 -10.93 12.21
CA SER A 112 -13.53 -12.03 13.08
C SER A 112 -14.20 -11.49 14.35
N SER A 113 -15.12 -12.27 14.94
CA SER A 113 -15.91 -11.85 16.11
C SER A 113 -15.06 -11.41 17.32
N GLY A 114 -13.79 -11.83 17.40
CA GLY A 114 -12.86 -11.42 18.45
C GLY A 114 -12.32 -9.99 18.35
N MET A 115 -12.61 -9.23 17.29
CA MET A 115 -12.08 -7.87 17.07
C MET A 115 -13.17 -6.85 16.69
N ILE A 116 -14.42 -7.05 17.13
CA ILE A 116 -15.56 -6.15 16.83
C ILE A 116 -15.30 -4.69 17.25
N HIS A 117 -14.48 -4.46 18.27
CA HIS A 117 -14.12 -3.13 18.75
C HIS A 117 -13.03 -2.43 17.93
N HIS A 118 -12.42 -3.11 16.96
CA HIS A 118 -11.39 -2.51 16.11
C HIS A 118 -12.02 -1.45 15.19
N GLY A 119 -11.41 -0.27 15.07
CA GLY A 119 -11.95 0.84 14.26
C GLY A 119 -12.27 0.44 12.82
N ASP A 120 -11.44 -0.41 12.22
CA ASP A 120 -11.63 -0.91 10.85
C ASP A 120 -12.55 -2.15 10.72
N PHE A 121 -13.23 -2.57 11.79
CA PHE A 121 -14.12 -3.74 11.79
C PHE A 121 -15.20 -3.68 10.69
N LEU A 122 -15.71 -2.48 10.35
CA LEU A 122 -16.73 -2.29 9.32
C LEU A 122 -16.18 -1.79 7.97
N ILE A 123 -14.88 -1.50 7.88
CA ILE A 123 -14.29 -0.91 6.67
C ILE A 123 -14.10 -1.96 5.57
N ASP A 124 -14.63 -1.70 4.38
CA ASP A 124 -14.32 -2.45 3.17
C ASP A 124 -13.06 -1.87 2.53
N TYR A 125 -11.90 -2.49 2.77
CA TYR A 125 -10.61 -1.99 2.29
C TYR A 125 -10.54 -1.87 0.77
N ILE A 126 -11.19 -2.78 0.03
CA ILE A 126 -11.19 -2.73 -1.43
C ILE A 126 -11.97 -1.50 -1.90
N ARG A 127 -13.19 -1.34 -1.40
CA ARG A 127 -14.04 -0.20 -1.78
C ARG A 127 -13.42 1.14 -1.37
N THR A 128 -12.88 1.21 -0.16
CA THR A 128 -12.24 2.43 0.35
C THR A 128 -11.01 2.79 -0.46
N GLY A 129 -10.17 1.82 -0.80
CA GLY A 129 -8.96 2.05 -1.60
C GLY A 129 -9.27 2.55 -3.01
N LYS A 130 -10.22 1.89 -3.71
CA LYS A 130 -10.72 2.31 -5.03
C LYS A 130 -11.20 3.76 -4.99
N ARG A 131 -12.12 4.07 -4.08
CA ARG A 131 -12.67 5.41 -3.95
C ARG A 131 -11.58 6.46 -3.68
N SER A 132 -10.63 6.15 -2.81
CA SER A 132 -9.57 7.09 -2.45
C SER A 132 -8.64 7.38 -3.64
N TYR A 133 -8.25 6.36 -4.41
CA TYR A 133 -7.47 6.61 -5.63
C TYR A 133 -8.27 7.34 -6.71
N SER A 134 -9.58 7.09 -6.84
CA SER A 134 -10.43 7.87 -7.75
C SER A 134 -10.44 9.36 -7.37
N ILE A 135 -10.68 9.68 -6.10
CA ILE A 135 -10.67 11.08 -5.62
C ILE A 135 -9.29 11.71 -5.86
N ALA A 136 -8.21 11.02 -5.53
CA ALA A 136 -6.85 11.51 -5.79
C ALA A 136 -6.54 11.72 -7.29
N ALA A 137 -7.26 11.04 -8.20
CA ALA A 137 -7.07 11.13 -9.65
C ALA A 137 -7.98 12.17 -10.35
N GLU A 138 -9.08 12.60 -9.72
CA GLU A 138 -10.04 13.58 -10.26
C GLU A 138 -9.42 14.99 -10.39
N TYR A 139 -8.32 15.21 -9.70
CA TYR A 139 -7.70 16.50 -9.46
C TYR A 139 -6.59 16.84 -10.47
N LYS A 140 -7.00 17.51 -11.57
CA LYS A 140 -6.19 17.74 -12.80
C LYS A 140 -5.71 19.17 -13.05
N ASP A 141 -6.03 20.15 -12.20
CA ASP A 141 -5.78 21.58 -12.48
C ASP A 141 -4.34 22.05 -12.24
N HIS A 142 -3.45 21.14 -11.85
CA HIS A 142 -2.00 21.36 -11.81
C HIS A 142 -1.31 20.49 -12.86
N PRO A 143 -0.13 20.89 -13.39
CA PRO A 143 0.61 20.02 -14.30
C PRO A 143 0.73 18.64 -13.63
N PRO A 144 0.23 17.56 -14.27
CA PRO A 144 0.11 16.28 -13.61
C PRO A 144 1.47 15.93 -13.03
N LYS A 145 1.56 15.73 -11.70
CA LYS A 145 2.65 14.93 -11.14
C LYS A 145 2.64 13.64 -11.98
N ALA A 146 3.81 13.14 -12.38
CA ALA A 146 3.97 12.09 -13.39
C ALA A 146 3.13 10.79 -13.17
N ASN A 147 2.45 10.68 -12.03
CA ASN A 147 1.69 9.54 -11.55
C ASN A 147 0.16 9.72 -11.51
N THR A 148 -0.43 10.86 -11.94
CA THR A 148 -1.91 11.01 -11.97
C THR A 148 -2.57 9.93 -12.85
N SER A 149 -1.89 9.48 -13.90
CA SER A 149 -2.33 8.34 -14.73
C SER A 149 -2.28 7.00 -14.00
N ALA A 150 -1.42 6.86 -12.98
CA ALA A 150 -1.29 5.63 -12.21
C ALA A 150 -2.43 5.46 -11.20
N TRP A 151 -2.86 6.52 -10.50
CA TRP A 151 -3.95 6.40 -9.51
C TRP A 151 -5.29 6.04 -10.13
N GLN A 152 -5.64 6.60 -11.29
CA GLN A 152 -6.85 6.19 -11.99
C GLN A 152 -6.79 4.68 -12.32
N LYS A 153 -5.66 4.21 -12.87
CA LYS A 153 -5.47 2.79 -13.17
C LYS A 153 -5.50 1.90 -11.93
N LEU A 154 -4.91 2.37 -10.82
CA LEU A 154 -4.94 1.67 -9.53
C LEU A 154 -6.36 1.59 -8.97
N SER A 155 -7.18 2.63 -9.13
CA SER A 155 -8.60 2.59 -8.77
C SER A 155 -9.37 1.58 -9.62
N ASP A 156 -9.23 1.68 -10.94
CA ASP A 156 -9.96 0.85 -11.90
C ASP A 156 -9.59 -0.64 -11.77
N ASN A 157 -8.34 -0.93 -11.40
CA ASN A 157 -7.78 -2.29 -11.35
C ASN A 157 -7.33 -2.69 -9.93
N PHE A 158 -7.95 -2.13 -8.89
CA PHE A 158 -7.49 -2.29 -7.51
C PHE A 158 -7.42 -3.74 -7.06
N GLU A 159 -8.44 -4.53 -7.36
CA GLU A 159 -8.51 -5.96 -7.01
C GLU A 159 -7.38 -6.75 -7.69
N LEU A 160 -7.07 -6.43 -8.95
CA LEU A 160 -5.95 -7.03 -9.68
C LEU A 160 -4.61 -6.68 -9.01
N CYS A 161 -4.45 -5.42 -8.56
CA CYS A 161 -3.28 -4.98 -7.81
C CYS A 161 -3.13 -5.72 -6.47
N VAL A 162 -4.24 -5.93 -5.75
CA VAL A 162 -4.27 -6.72 -4.50
C VAL A 162 -3.80 -8.16 -4.75
N VAL A 163 -4.29 -8.81 -5.81
CA VAL A 163 -3.85 -10.17 -6.18
C VAL A 163 -2.36 -10.18 -6.53
N GLY A 164 -1.89 -9.18 -7.28
CA GLY A 164 -0.48 -9.05 -7.63
C GLY A 164 0.42 -8.88 -6.41
N LEU A 165 -0.02 -8.11 -5.41
CA LEU A 165 0.67 -7.95 -4.14
C LEU A 165 0.63 -9.21 -3.28
N ASP A 166 -0.48 -9.96 -3.26
CA ASP A 166 -0.55 -11.24 -2.54
C ASP A 166 0.40 -12.29 -3.13
N HIS A 167 0.60 -12.28 -4.45
CA HIS A 167 1.62 -13.11 -5.09
C HIS A 167 3.05 -12.65 -4.74
N VAL A 168 3.30 -11.33 -4.62
CA VAL A 168 4.58 -10.81 -4.11
C VAL A 168 4.83 -11.29 -2.68
N ARG A 169 3.85 -11.13 -1.77
CA ARG A 169 3.90 -11.64 -0.39
C ARG A 169 4.21 -13.13 -0.38
N SER A 170 3.45 -13.92 -1.13
CA SER A 170 3.65 -15.37 -1.19
C SER A 170 5.06 -15.72 -1.66
N THR A 171 5.60 -15.01 -2.66
CA THR A 171 6.98 -15.23 -3.14
C THR A 171 8.01 -14.93 -2.04
N LEU A 172 7.81 -13.86 -1.26
CA LEU A 172 8.69 -13.52 -0.13
C LEU A 172 8.65 -14.61 0.96
N ASP A 173 7.46 -15.10 1.31
CA ASP A 173 7.30 -16.18 2.30
C ASP A 173 8.09 -17.44 1.89
N HIS A 174 7.98 -17.85 0.62
CA HIS A 174 8.71 -19.00 0.08
C HIS A 174 10.24 -18.79 0.08
N MET A 175 10.72 -17.57 -0.18
CA MET A 175 12.14 -17.24 -0.12
C MET A 175 12.69 -17.39 1.31
N GLN A 176 11.92 -16.98 2.31
CA GLN A 176 12.30 -17.12 3.72
C GLN A 176 12.37 -18.59 4.15
N GLU A 177 11.35 -19.38 3.81
CA GLU A 177 11.30 -20.81 4.12
C GLU A 177 12.48 -21.58 3.50
N SER A 178 12.78 -21.31 2.23
CA SER A 178 13.87 -21.98 1.50
C SER A 178 15.23 -21.75 2.16
N ARG A 179 15.51 -20.51 2.59
CA ARG A 179 16.77 -20.18 3.29
C ARG A 179 16.87 -20.88 4.64
N TYR A 180 15.77 -20.92 5.40
CA TYR A 180 15.72 -21.63 6.67
C TYR A 180 16.00 -23.13 6.50
N LEU A 181 15.38 -23.77 5.51
CA LEU A 181 15.57 -25.19 5.22
C LEU A 181 17.02 -25.51 4.84
N GLN A 182 17.66 -24.67 4.01
CA GLN A 182 19.06 -24.85 3.61
C GLN A 182 20.03 -24.80 4.80
N VAL A 183 19.84 -23.84 5.71
CA VAL A 183 20.66 -23.69 6.93
C VAL A 183 20.43 -24.88 7.86
N ARG A 184 19.18 -25.29 8.06
CA ARG A 184 18.84 -26.44 8.91
C ARG A 184 19.47 -27.73 8.39
N GLN A 185 19.49 -27.96 7.08
CA GLN A 185 20.16 -29.13 6.50
C GLN A 185 21.67 -29.10 6.72
N HIS A 186 22.32 -27.95 6.55
CA HIS A 186 23.76 -27.82 6.79
C HIS A 186 24.16 -27.99 8.27
N LEU A 187 23.31 -27.62 9.21
CA LEU A 187 23.59 -27.70 10.65
C LEU A 187 23.23 -29.06 11.27
N MET A 188 22.42 -29.88 10.61
CA MET A 188 21.96 -31.20 11.09
C MET A 188 22.74 -32.37 10.45
N HIS A 189 23.84 -32.08 9.76
CA HIS A 189 24.84 -33.01 9.25
C HIS A 189 26.18 -32.74 9.94
#